data_AF-A0A7K2C9N3-F1
#
_entry.id   AF-A0A7K2C9N3-F1
#
_cell.length_a   1.000
_cell.length_b   1.000
_cell.length_c   1.000
_cell.angle_alpha   90.00
_cell.angle_beta   90.00
_cell.angle_gamma   90.00
#
_symmetry.space_group_name_H-M   'P 1'
#
loop_
_entity.id
_entity.type
_entity.pdbx_description
1 polymer ?
#
loop_
_entity_poly.entity_id
_entity_poly.type
_entity_poly.pdbx_seq_one_letter_code
_entity_poly.pdbx_strand_id
1 'polypeptide(L)'
;MSRETLKMFVDGASKWLKDLRESRGITFTRQLGCQFRIKVEDGGHFRHGTVYLYVITEKGYVFFHATDPFRQGRTVLGNADLRGDTTFVYKIIEAARSDSVFVDYYWDDPDNPNDDEEGTLRTTYGNIIKVPPGIFPGNPDLIVAGSFFPRVSTAVEDEISEIPSEFVLHGNYPNPFNPSTRIQFDLPERAQVTLQVSDVLGRKVMELPPQVFEAGVNHTIELNAVQLASGTYLYRMVATGSERRYKKTGLMTLMK
;
A
#
# COMPACT_ATOMS: atom_id res chain seq x y z
N MET A 1 -5.22 -2.67 -6.32
CA MET A 1 -5.02 -1.22 -6.06
C MET A 1 -5.25 -0.43 -7.35
N SER A 2 -5.76 0.80 -7.27
CA SER A 2 -5.97 1.65 -8.46
C SER A 2 -4.77 2.57 -8.75
N ARG A 3 -4.64 3.02 -10.00
CA ARG A 3 -3.70 4.07 -10.42
C ARG A 3 -3.84 5.36 -9.58
N GLU A 4 -5.07 5.74 -9.25
CA GLU A 4 -5.36 6.89 -8.38
C GLU A 4 -4.74 6.72 -6.99
N THR A 5 -4.85 5.53 -6.41
CA THR A 5 -4.27 5.22 -5.09
C THR A 5 -2.74 5.26 -5.14
N LEU A 6 -2.14 4.74 -6.22
CA LEU A 6 -0.69 4.82 -6.43
C LEU A 6 -0.23 6.28 -6.48
N LYS A 7 -0.92 7.11 -7.26
CA LYS A 7 -0.64 8.53 -7.37
C LYS A 7 -0.71 9.23 -6.01
N MET A 8 -1.79 9.03 -5.25
CA MET A 8 -1.94 9.60 -3.90
C MET A 8 -0.80 9.18 -2.96
N PHE A 9 -0.39 7.91 -3.02
CA PHE A 9 0.71 7.38 -2.23
C PHE A 9 2.04 8.07 -2.58
N VAL A 10 2.37 8.18 -3.87
CA VAL A 10 3.62 8.81 -4.34
C VAL A 10 3.61 10.32 -4.11
N ASP A 11 2.47 10.99 -4.29
CA ASP A 11 2.31 12.42 -3.97
C ASP A 11 2.53 12.68 -2.47
N GLY A 12 1.96 11.83 -1.61
CA GLY A 12 2.16 11.89 -0.17
C GLY A 12 3.62 11.68 0.24
N ALA A 13 4.28 10.66 -0.33
CA ALA A 13 5.71 10.41 -0.10
C ALA A 13 6.59 11.58 -0.58
N SER A 14 6.28 12.15 -1.74
CA SER A 14 7.00 13.29 -2.30
C SER A 14 6.84 14.55 -1.46
N LYS A 15 5.61 14.82 -0.97
CA LYS A 15 5.36 15.94 -0.06
C LYS A 15 6.13 15.75 1.25
N TRP A 16 6.04 14.56 1.84
CA TRP A 16 6.76 14.25 3.08
C TRP A 16 8.27 14.45 2.93
N LEU A 17 8.87 14.04 1.80
CA LEU A 17 10.29 14.26 1.52
C LEU A 17 10.66 15.74 1.42
N LYS A 18 9.79 16.57 0.81
CA LYS A 18 9.98 18.02 0.76
C LYS A 18 9.88 18.66 2.16
N ASP A 19 8.88 18.26 2.95
CA ASP A 19 8.66 18.78 4.30
C ASP A 19 9.79 18.39 5.26
N LEU A 20 10.30 17.16 5.16
CA LEU A 20 11.43 16.67 5.97
C LEU A 20 12.70 17.49 5.70
N ARG A 21 12.96 17.80 4.42
CA ARG A 21 14.07 18.67 4.00
C ARG A 21 13.96 20.06 4.62
N GLU A 22 12.78 20.67 4.52
CA GLU A 22 12.55 22.06 4.95
C GLU A 22 12.56 22.23 6.48
N SER A 23 12.04 21.24 7.22
CA SER A 23 11.87 21.33 8.66
C SER A 23 13.09 20.92 9.49
N ARG A 24 13.95 20.04 8.98
CA ARG A 24 15.02 19.42 9.79
C ARG A 24 16.45 19.66 9.29
N GLY A 25 16.63 20.36 8.18
CA GLY A 25 17.96 20.62 7.61
C GLY A 25 18.76 19.34 7.33
N ILE A 26 18.07 18.21 7.19
CA ILE A 26 18.71 16.91 6.95
C ILE A 26 19.30 16.97 5.55
N THR A 27 20.63 17.00 5.47
CA THR A 27 21.34 16.78 4.21
C THR A 27 21.04 15.36 3.74
N PHE A 28 20.73 15.20 2.44
CA PHE A 28 20.51 13.90 1.81
C PHE A 28 21.79 13.07 1.84
N THR A 29 22.10 12.51 3.00
CA THR A 29 23.24 11.64 3.26
C THR A 29 22.71 10.26 3.62
N ARG A 30 23.65 9.32 3.86
CA ARG A 30 23.40 7.96 4.37
C ARG A 30 22.42 7.92 5.56
N GLN A 31 22.29 9.00 6.35
CA GLN A 31 21.29 9.12 7.43
C GLN A 31 19.83 9.11 6.96
N LEU A 32 19.54 9.63 5.76
CA LEU A 32 18.18 9.64 5.19
C LEU A 32 17.77 8.21 4.78
N GLY A 33 18.67 7.46 4.15
CA GLY A 33 18.47 6.02 3.87
C GLY A 33 18.24 5.18 5.14
N CYS A 34 18.92 5.51 6.24
CA CYS A 34 18.68 4.87 7.54
C CYS A 34 17.32 5.22 8.16
N GLN A 35 16.81 6.45 8.01
CA GLN A 35 15.48 6.85 8.50
C GLN A 35 14.34 6.23 7.69
N PHE A 36 14.55 6.00 6.39
CA PHE A 36 13.62 5.18 5.62
C PHE A 36 13.54 3.75 6.16
N ARG A 37 14.66 3.13 6.53
CA ARG A 37 14.71 1.76 7.08
C ARG A 37 14.05 1.63 8.45
N ILE A 38 14.26 2.59 9.36
CA ILE A 38 13.70 2.56 10.73
C ILE A 38 12.17 2.57 10.72
N LYS A 39 11.53 3.12 9.68
CA LYS A 39 10.08 3.00 9.56
C LYS A 39 9.62 1.68 8.96
N VAL A 40 10.35 1.06 8.03
CA VAL A 40 9.94 -0.20 7.37
C VAL A 40 9.82 -1.36 8.37
N GLU A 41 10.70 -1.42 9.38
CA GLU A 41 10.72 -2.48 10.40
C GLU A 41 9.66 -2.29 11.52
N ASP A 42 9.17 -1.06 11.73
CA ASP A 42 8.16 -0.69 12.75
C ASP A 42 6.72 -0.51 12.18
N GLY A 43 6.44 -1.01 10.97
CA GLY A 43 5.11 -0.89 10.31
C GLY A 43 4.94 0.32 9.38
N GLY A 44 6.00 0.69 8.66
CA GLY A 44 6.16 2.00 8.03
C GLY A 44 5.40 2.30 6.75
N HIS A 45 5.08 3.60 6.62
CA HIS A 45 4.32 4.27 5.56
C HIS A 45 4.81 4.11 4.09
N PHE A 46 5.87 3.35 3.82
CA PHE A 46 6.51 3.28 2.48
C PHE A 46 6.52 1.88 1.83
N ARG A 47 5.91 0.90 2.50
CA ARG A 47 5.44 -0.36 1.91
C ARG A 47 4.02 -0.60 2.42
N HIS A 48 3.05 -0.66 1.51
CA HIS A 48 1.65 -0.91 1.88
C HIS A 48 1.02 -1.88 0.87
N GLY A 49 0.70 -3.10 1.32
CA GLY A 49 0.26 -4.17 0.44
C GLY A 49 1.28 -4.45 -0.66
N THR A 50 0.84 -4.39 -1.92
CA THR A 50 1.65 -4.64 -3.13
C THR A 50 2.42 -3.41 -3.63
N VAL A 51 2.40 -2.30 -2.89
CA VAL A 51 3.09 -1.06 -3.28
C VAL A 51 4.38 -0.90 -2.52
N TYR A 52 5.43 -0.54 -3.25
CA TYR A 52 6.70 -0.15 -2.66
C TYR A 52 7.18 1.17 -3.28
N LEU A 53 7.89 1.93 -2.46
CA LEU A 53 8.50 3.20 -2.83
C LEU A 53 9.98 3.01 -3.15
N TYR A 54 10.48 3.70 -4.16
CA TYR A 54 11.91 3.87 -4.41
C TYR A 54 12.21 5.29 -4.88
N VAL A 55 13.46 5.70 -4.69
CA VAL A 55 13.94 7.03 -5.08
C VAL A 55 15.19 6.83 -5.91
N ILE A 56 15.19 7.36 -7.13
CA ILE A 56 16.32 7.32 -8.06
C ILE A 56 16.70 8.74 -8.48
N THR A 57 17.92 8.90 -8.96
CA THR A 57 18.34 10.13 -9.66
C THR A 57 17.94 10.07 -11.13
N GLU A 58 18.03 11.20 -11.85
CA GLU A 58 17.86 11.24 -13.32
C GLU A 58 18.88 10.40 -14.09
N LYS A 59 19.97 9.98 -13.44
CA LYS A 59 20.96 9.05 -13.99
C LYS A 59 20.69 7.60 -13.56
N GLY A 60 19.50 7.32 -13.03
CA GLY A 60 19.05 6.02 -12.52
C GLY A 60 19.87 5.44 -11.37
N TYR A 61 20.67 6.26 -10.68
CA TYR A 61 21.27 5.86 -9.41
C TYR A 61 20.20 5.70 -8.34
N VAL A 62 20.10 4.53 -7.72
CA VAL A 62 19.14 4.20 -6.66
C VAL A 62 19.61 4.79 -5.34
N PHE A 63 18.90 5.81 -4.87
CA PHE A 63 19.13 6.42 -3.57
C PHE A 63 18.43 5.64 -2.46
N PHE A 64 17.22 5.16 -2.73
CA PHE A 64 16.41 4.42 -1.77
C PHE A 64 15.54 3.39 -2.48
N HIS A 65 15.33 2.24 -1.84
CA HIS A 65 14.37 1.23 -2.26
C HIS A 65 13.76 0.60 -1.00
N ALA A 66 12.43 0.57 -0.90
CA ALA A 66 11.74 0.22 0.34
C ALA A 66 11.82 -1.28 0.70
N THR A 67 11.97 -2.15 -0.30
CA THR A 67 11.96 -3.60 -0.13
C THR A 67 13.31 -4.26 -0.39
N ASP A 68 14.25 -3.54 -1.00
CA ASP A 68 15.53 -4.10 -1.42
C ASP A 68 16.68 -3.13 -1.11
N PRO A 69 17.27 -3.21 0.08
CA PRO A 69 18.39 -2.35 0.46
C PRO A 69 19.66 -2.63 -0.38
N PHE A 70 19.80 -3.77 -1.04
CA PHE A 70 21.00 -4.11 -1.82
C PHE A 70 21.10 -3.34 -3.13
N ARG A 71 19.98 -2.83 -3.64
CA ARG A 71 19.94 -1.93 -4.81
C ARG A 71 20.46 -0.54 -4.52
N GLN A 72 20.46 -0.10 -3.26
CA GLN A 72 20.92 1.24 -2.90
C GLN A 72 22.38 1.41 -3.28
N GLY A 73 22.68 2.52 -3.96
CA GLY A 73 24.01 2.81 -4.44
C GLY A 73 24.38 2.21 -5.79
N ARG A 74 23.46 1.48 -6.44
CA ARG A 74 23.63 0.95 -7.79
C ARG A 74 22.89 1.79 -8.81
N THR A 75 23.33 1.74 -10.06
CA THR A 75 22.55 2.27 -11.19
C THR A 75 21.62 1.19 -11.72
N VAL A 76 20.41 1.57 -12.10
CA VAL A 76 19.43 0.68 -12.75
C VAL A 76 19.17 1.08 -14.21
N LEU A 77 19.88 2.09 -14.74
CA LEU A 77 19.79 2.40 -16.17
C LEU A 77 20.35 1.25 -17.01
N GLY A 78 19.61 0.88 -18.05
CA GLY A 78 20.02 -0.17 -18.98
C GLY A 78 19.73 -1.59 -18.51
N ASN A 79 19.19 -1.78 -17.31
CA ASN A 79 18.60 -3.06 -16.92
C ASN A 79 17.48 -3.40 -17.89
N ALA A 80 17.49 -4.64 -18.40
CA ALA A 80 16.40 -5.16 -19.21
C ALA A 80 15.25 -5.62 -18.31
N ASP A 81 14.03 -5.40 -18.75
CA ASP A 81 12.85 -6.08 -18.24
C ASP A 81 12.76 -7.52 -18.80
N LEU A 82 11.80 -8.33 -18.38
CA LEU A 82 11.63 -9.73 -18.83
C LEU A 82 11.46 -9.90 -20.34
N ARG A 83 11.06 -8.85 -21.05
CA ARG A 83 10.88 -8.86 -22.49
C ARG A 83 12.11 -8.31 -23.22
N GLY A 84 13.19 -8.02 -22.50
CA GLY A 84 14.40 -7.42 -23.04
C GLY A 84 14.32 -5.90 -23.19
N ASP A 85 13.29 -5.23 -22.65
CA ASP A 85 13.19 -3.77 -22.73
C ASP A 85 14.15 -3.13 -21.74
N THR A 86 15.23 -2.51 -22.24
CA THR A 86 16.22 -1.79 -21.41
C THR A 86 15.84 -0.33 -21.14
N THR A 87 14.68 0.11 -21.64
CA THR A 87 14.27 1.52 -21.65
C THR A 87 13.24 1.87 -20.58
N PHE A 88 12.69 0.89 -19.85
CA PHE A 88 11.59 1.16 -18.90
C PHE A 88 11.97 2.15 -17.79
N VAL A 89 13.21 2.11 -17.28
CA VAL A 89 13.69 3.09 -16.30
C VAL A 89 13.76 4.50 -16.90
N TYR A 90 14.19 4.63 -18.16
CA TYR A 90 14.15 5.90 -18.87
C TYR A 90 12.71 6.40 -19.05
N LYS A 91 11.77 5.50 -19.39
CA LYS A 91 10.34 5.84 -19.50
C LYS A 91 9.79 6.36 -18.17
N ILE A 92 10.16 5.76 -17.03
CA ILE A 92 9.76 6.24 -15.69
C ILE A 92 10.31 7.64 -15.42
N ILE A 93 11.59 7.88 -15.74
CA ILE A 93 12.23 9.19 -15.53
C ILE A 93 11.56 10.26 -16.41
N GLU A 94 11.35 9.97 -17.69
CA GLU A 94 10.67 10.88 -18.61
C GLU A 94 9.21 11.14 -18.20
N ALA A 95 8.49 10.10 -17.78
CA ALA A 95 7.12 10.23 -17.30
C ALA A 95 7.03 11.12 -16.05
N ALA A 96 8.02 11.05 -15.15
CA ALA A 96 8.12 11.92 -13.99
C ALA A 96 8.43 13.39 -14.35
N ARG A 97 8.97 13.65 -15.55
CA ARG A 97 9.24 15.00 -16.06
C ARG A 97 8.07 15.64 -16.80
N SER A 98 7.30 14.87 -17.57
CA SER A 98 6.40 15.44 -18.57
C SER A 98 4.97 15.71 -18.11
N ASP A 99 4.39 14.87 -17.22
CA ASP A 99 3.11 15.14 -16.54
C ASP A 99 2.67 14.00 -15.59
N SER A 100 3.62 13.25 -15.01
CA SER A 100 3.34 12.13 -14.11
C SER A 100 2.49 11.02 -14.77
N VAL A 101 2.95 10.56 -15.93
CA VAL A 101 2.32 9.48 -16.68
C VAL A 101 2.62 8.14 -16.00
N PHE A 102 1.64 7.23 -15.98
CA PHE A 102 1.87 5.87 -15.49
C PHE A 102 2.70 5.08 -16.50
N VAL A 103 3.71 4.34 -16.03
CA VAL A 103 4.55 3.48 -16.86
C VAL A 103 4.35 2.03 -16.46
N ASP A 104 3.98 1.21 -17.44
CA ASP A 104 3.79 -0.23 -17.29
C ASP A 104 5.02 -0.97 -17.86
N TYR A 105 5.58 -1.94 -17.12
CA TYR A 105 6.72 -2.78 -17.54
C TYR A 105 6.70 -4.15 -16.85
N TYR A 106 7.44 -5.14 -17.37
CA TYR A 106 7.50 -6.50 -16.81
C TYR A 106 8.82 -6.71 -16.09
N TRP A 107 8.86 -6.41 -14.79
CA TRP A 107 10.09 -6.56 -14.01
C TRP A 107 10.49 -8.03 -13.85
N ASP A 108 11.78 -8.30 -14.00
CA ASP A 108 12.45 -9.48 -13.45
C ASP A 108 13.40 -9.03 -12.36
N ASP A 109 13.49 -9.74 -11.23
CA ASP A 109 14.67 -9.64 -10.37
C ASP A 109 15.70 -10.70 -10.79
N PRO A 110 16.67 -10.36 -11.66
CA PRO A 110 17.66 -11.34 -12.14
C PRO A 110 18.58 -11.85 -11.01
N ASP A 111 18.62 -11.16 -9.87
CA ASP A 111 19.41 -11.53 -8.70
C ASP A 111 18.64 -12.45 -7.74
N ASN A 112 17.33 -12.69 -7.96
CA ASN A 112 16.48 -13.57 -7.16
C ASN A 112 15.85 -14.69 -8.02
N PRO A 113 16.44 -15.90 -8.07
CA PRO A 113 15.91 -17.01 -8.87
C PRO A 113 14.61 -17.63 -8.32
N ASN A 114 14.09 -17.16 -7.19
CA ASN A 114 12.81 -17.55 -6.61
C ASN A 114 11.87 -16.33 -6.50
N ASP A 115 11.97 -15.37 -7.42
CA ASP A 115 11.08 -14.21 -7.45
C ASP A 115 9.65 -14.65 -7.77
N ASP A 116 8.77 -14.63 -6.77
CA ASP A 116 7.34 -14.91 -6.93
C ASP A 116 6.62 -13.81 -7.73
N GLU A 117 7.32 -12.70 -8.02
CA GLU A 117 6.87 -11.60 -8.86
C GLU A 117 7.41 -11.69 -10.31
N GLU A 118 8.10 -12.78 -10.69
CA GLU A 118 8.56 -13.03 -12.06
C GLU A 118 7.37 -13.06 -13.03
N GLY A 119 7.49 -12.36 -14.16
CA GLY A 119 6.47 -12.32 -15.22
C GLY A 119 5.36 -11.30 -14.99
N THR A 120 5.38 -10.56 -13.88
CA THR A 120 4.27 -9.70 -13.51
C THR A 120 4.36 -8.30 -14.11
N LEU A 121 3.23 -7.80 -14.62
CA LEU A 121 3.13 -6.40 -15.04
C LEU A 121 3.23 -5.51 -13.79
N ARG A 122 4.15 -4.55 -13.82
CA ARG A 122 4.27 -3.48 -12.84
C ARG A 122 3.78 -2.17 -13.44
N THR A 123 2.90 -1.48 -12.73
CA THR A 123 2.52 -0.09 -13.02
C THR A 123 3.24 0.82 -12.06
N THR A 124 3.89 1.85 -12.60
CA THR A 124 4.68 2.81 -11.87
C THR A 124 4.19 4.22 -12.09
N TYR A 125 4.23 5.02 -11.03
CA TYR A 125 4.01 6.45 -11.08
C TYR A 125 5.18 7.14 -10.37
N GLY A 126 5.69 8.19 -10.98
CA GLY A 126 6.85 8.93 -10.50
C GLY A 126 6.61 10.43 -10.47
N ASN A 127 7.16 11.08 -9.45
CA ASN A 127 7.20 12.53 -9.32
C ASN A 127 8.65 12.99 -9.24
N ILE A 128 8.95 14.14 -9.84
CA ILE A 128 10.25 14.79 -9.70
C ILE A 128 10.30 15.72 -8.49
N ILE A 129 11.40 15.68 -7.74
CA ILE A 129 11.73 16.58 -6.65
C ILE A 129 13.06 17.24 -6.96
N LYS A 130 13.02 18.56 -7.11
CA LYS A 130 14.23 19.36 -7.26
C LYS A 130 15.02 19.42 -5.97
N VAL A 131 16.30 19.08 -6.06
CA VAL A 131 17.23 19.18 -4.94
C VAL A 131 18.03 20.48 -5.05
N PRO A 132 18.11 21.30 -3.99
CA PRO A 132 18.95 22.48 -3.98
C PRO A 132 20.43 22.15 -4.29
N PRO A 133 21.16 23.07 -4.94
CA PRO A 133 22.58 22.92 -5.17
C PRO A 133 23.38 22.69 -3.89
N GLY A 134 24.40 21.83 -3.94
CA GLY A 134 25.38 21.61 -2.86
C GLY A 134 25.06 20.46 -1.91
N ILE A 135 23.92 19.77 -2.09
CA ILE A 135 23.55 18.61 -1.28
C ILE A 135 24.16 17.32 -1.84
N PHE A 136 24.26 17.20 -3.16
CA PHE A 136 24.80 16.04 -3.85
C PHE A 136 25.85 16.48 -4.88
N PRO A 137 26.90 15.68 -5.12
CA PRO A 137 27.77 15.87 -6.27
C PRO A 137 26.94 15.88 -7.56
N GLY A 138 26.99 17.01 -8.29
CA GLY A 138 26.26 17.16 -9.55
C GLY A 138 24.77 17.54 -9.43
N ASN A 139 24.25 17.79 -8.22
CA ASN A 139 22.89 18.30 -7.98
C ASN A 139 21.79 17.64 -8.83
N PRO A 140 21.63 16.31 -8.77
CA PRO A 140 20.60 15.64 -9.55
C PRO A 140 19.21 15.96 -8.99
N ASP A 141 18.24 16.07 -9.88
CA ASP A 141 16.85 15.94 -9.45
C ASP A 141 16.57 14.49 -9.02
N LEU A 142 15.67 14.33 -8.07
CA LEU A 142 15.24 13.02 -7.56
C LEU A 142 13.89 12.65 -8.16
N ILE A 143 13.78 11.42 -8.62
CA ILE A 143 12.52 10.81 -8.99
C ILE A 143 12.08 9.97 -7.80
N VAL A 144 10.96 10.35 -7.20
CA VAL A 144 10.26 9.55 -6.20
C VAL A 144 9.21 8.76 -6.93
N ALA A 145 9.37 7.44 -6.96
CA ALA A 145 8.50 6.54 -7.70
C ALA A 145 7.92 5.46 -6.81
N GLY A 146 6.65 5.17 -7.04
CA GLY A 146 5.97 4.02 -6.47
C GLY A 146 5.59 3.08 -7.58
N SER A 147 5.75 1.79 -7.33
CA SER A 147 5.25 0.74 -8.23
C SER A 147 4.30 -0.15 -7.49
N PHE A 148 3.33 -0.66 -8.21
CA PHE A 148 2.50 -1.77 -7.75
C PHE A 148 2.29 -2.75 -8.89
N PHE A 149 1.90 -3.97 -8.53
CA PHE A 149 1.37 -4.93 -9.47
C PHE A 149 -0.10 -4.59 -9.73
N PRO A 150 -0.46 -3.99 -10.89
CA PRO A 150 -1.81 -4.17 -11.38
C PRO A 150 -2.02 -5.67 -11.40
N ARG A 151 -2.98 -6.17 -10.62
CA ARG A 151 -3.52 -7.50 -10.90
C ARG A 151 -4.14 -7.38 -12.29
N VAL A 152 -3.34 -7.65 -13.33
CA VAL A 152 -3.85 -7.90 -14.66
C VAL A 152 -4.46 -9.28 -14.54
N SER A 153 -5.74 -9.30 -14.20
CA SER A 153 -6.56 -10.46 -14.49
C SER A 153 -6.57 -10.56 -16.02
N THR A 154 -5.63 -11.30 -16.60
CA THR A 154 -5.82 -11.81 -17.95
C THR A 154 -6.94 -12.84 -17.87
N ALA A 155 -8.17 -12.37 -18.02
CA ALA A 155 -9.32 -13.22 -18.23
C ALA A 155 -9.94 -12.81 -19.56
N VAL A 156 -9.67 -13.62 -20.59
CA VAL A 156 -10.77 -14.00 -21.46
C VAL A 156 -11.55 -15.02 -20.62
N GLU A 157 -12.72 -14.62 -20.14
CA GLU A 157 -13.78 -15.43 -19.51
C GLU A 157 -13.36 -16.42 -18.40
N ASP A 158 -13.21 -15.91 -17.18
CA ASP A 158 -13.98 -16.29 -15.97
C ASP A 158 -13.28 -15.71 -14.73
N GLU A 159 -14.02 -14.93 -13.93
CA GLU A 159 -13.55 -14.37 -12.66
C GLU A 159 -13.19 -15.49 -11.67
N ILE A 160 -11.92 -15.92 -11.65
CA ILE A 160 -11.39 -16.57 -10.46
C ILE A 160 -11.09 -15.46 -9.45
N SER A 161 -12.15 -14.99 -8.80
CA SER A 161 -12.06 -14.37 -7.49
C SER A 161 -11.14 -15.25 -6.65
N GLU A 162 -10.07 -14.68 -6.09
CA GLU A 162 -9.21 -15.40 -5.17
C GLU A 162 -10.03 -15.68 -3.90
N ILE A 163 -10.78 -16.77 -3.92
CA ILE A 163 -11.64 -17.18 -2.82
C ILE A 163 -10.69 -17.62 -1.69
N PRO A 164 -10.69 -16.93 -0.54
CA PRO A 164 -9.82 -17.30 0.57
C PRO A 164 -10.24 -18.67 1.08
N SER A 165 -9.30 -19.47 1.58
CA SER A 165 -9.62 -20.77 2.18
C SER A 165 -10.31 -20.64 3.55
N GLU A 166 -10.20 -19.47 4.19
CA GLU A 166 -10.71 -19.19 5.52
C GLU A 166 -11.31 -17.79 5.67
N PHE A 167 -12.09 -17.60 6.74
CA PHE A 167 -12.62 -16.30 7.11
C PHE A 167 -11.59 -15.48 7.88
N VAL A 168 -11.22 -14.32 7.35
CA VAL A 168 -10.23 -13.41 7.93
C VAL A 168 -10.90 -12.09 8.32
N LEU A 169 -10.56 -11.58 9.51
CA LEU A 169 -10.97 -10.27 9.98
C LEU A 169 -9.72 -9.41 10.19
N HIS A 170 -9.50 -8.42 9.31
CA HIS A 170 -8.25 -7.65 9.24
C HIS A 170 -8.15 -6.53 10.27
N GLY A 171 -9.27 -6.17 10.92
CA GLY A 171 -9.30 -5.06 11.87
C GLY A 171 -10.17 -3.91 11.37
N ASN A 172 -10.22 -2.85 12.17
CA ASN A 172 -10.81 -1.58 11.77
C ASN A 172 -9.70 -0.54 11.50
N TYR A 173 -9.86 0.27 10.44
CA TYR A 173 -8.97 1.38 10.12
C TYR A 173 -9.77 2.65 9.75
N PRO A 174 -9.41 3.82 10.30
CA PRO A 174 -8.39 4.05 11.33
C PRO A 174 -8.76 3.42 12.69
N ASN A 175 -7.77 3.18 13.55
CA ASN A 175 -7.94 2.81 14.97
C ASN A 175 -6.74 3.37 15.78
N PRO A 176 -6.92 4.36 16.66
CA PRO A 176 -8.19 5.00 17.06
C PRO A 176 -8.91 5.75 15.92
N PHE A 177 -10.23 5.93 16.04
CA PHE A 177 -11.07 6.58 15.00
C PHE A 177 -11.95 7.71 15.54
N ASN A 178 -12.41 8.62 14.66
CA ASN A 178 -13.33 9.71 14.98
C ASN A 178 -14.20 10.17 13.78
N PRO A 179 -15.53 10.11 13.85
CA PRO A 179 -16.34 9.10 14.53
C PRO A 179 -16.53 7.85 13.64
N SER A 180 -15.88 7.79 12.47
CA SER A 180 -16.04 6.71 11.48
C SER A 180 -14.79 5.87 11.31
N THR A 181 -14.98 4.56 11.07
CA THR A 181 -13.92 3.60 10.74
C THR A 181 -14.44 2.60 9.71
N ARG A 182 -13.54 1.85 9.08
CA ARG A 182 -13.87 0.79 8.12
C ARG A 182 -13.35 -0.53 8.65
N ILE A 183 -14.16 -1.58 8.58
CA ILE A 183 -13.79 -2.92 9.02
C ILE A 183 -13.62 -3.80 7.78
N GLN A 184 -12.42 -4.33 7.59
CA GLN A 184 -12.07 -5.14 6.42
C GLN A 184 -12.05 -6.64 6.79
N PHE A 185 -12.58 -7.48 5.89
CA PHE A 185 -12.68 -8.92 6.08
C PHE A 185 -12.71 -9.67 4.74
N ASP A 186 -12.38 -10.96 4.79
CA ASP A 186 -12.38 -11.87 3.65
C ASP A 186 -13.33 -13.04 3.91
N LEU A 187 -14.02 -13.52 2.87
CA LEU A 187 -15.05 -14.55 2.94
C LEU A 187 -14.73 -15.75 2.03
N PRO A 188 -14.66 -16.97 2.58
CA PRO A 188 -14.41 -18.18 1.79
C PRO A 188 -15.64 -18.70 1.04
N GLU A 189 -16.84 -18.24 1.43
CA GLU A 189 -18.10 -18.58 0.78
C GLU A 189 -19.06 -17.38 0.89
N ARG A 190 -20.09 -17.35 0.02
CA ARG A 190 -21.18 -16.39 0.12
C ARG A 190 -21.84 -16.49 1.49
N ALA A 191 -21.98 -15.37 2.19
CA ALA A 191 -22.48 -15.36 3.56
C ALA A 191 -23.29 -14.10 3.90
N GLN A 192 -24.26 -14.28 4.81
CA GLN A 192 -24.90 -13.16 5.49
C GLN A 192 -24.02 -12.72 6.67
N VAL A 193 -23.49 -11.50 6.59
CA VAL A 193 -22.60 -10.88 7.57
C VAL A 193 -23.39 -9.96 8.48
N THR A 194 -23.18 -10.09 9.79
CA THR A 194 -23.74 -9.21 10.83
C THR A 194 -22.61 -8.65 11.68
N LEU A 195 -22.64 -7.35 11.94
CA LEU A 195 -21.68 -6.65 12.78
C LEU A 195 -22.38 -6.13 14.04
N GLN A 196 -21.92 -6.61 15.20
CA GLN A 196 -22.40 -6.19 16.50
C GLN A 196 -21.28 -5.47 17.25
N VAL A 197 -21.59 -4.34 17.88
CA VAL A 197 -20.68 -3.58 18.73
C VAL A 197 -21.15 -3.62 20.17
N SER A 198 -20.22 -3.86 21.09
CA SER A 198 -20.46 -3.93 22.53
C SER A 198 -19.43 -3.10 23.29
N ASP A 199 -19.79 -2.63 24.48
CA ASP A 199 -18.82 -2.01 25.40
C ASP A 199 -17.91 -3.05 26.07
N VAL A 200 -16.96 -2.59 26.88
CA VAL A 200 -16.03 -3.45 27.64
C VAL A 200 -16.70 -4.37 28.66
N LEU A 201 -17.96 -4.09 29.03
CA LEU A 201 -18.77 -4.93 29.91
C LEU A 201 -19.60 -5.96 29.11
N GLY A 202 -19.49 -5.97 27.78
CA GLY A 202 -20.22 -6.87 26.89
C GLY A 202 -21.66 -6.44 26.60
N ARG A 203 -22.07 -5.23 26.98
CA ARG A 203 -23.40 -4.71 26.66
C ARG A 203 -23.43 -4.29 25.20
N LYS A 204 -24.43 -4.76 24.44
CA LYS A 204 -24.63 -4.37 23.03
C LYS A 204 -24.99 -2.88 22.96
N VAL A 205 -24.19 -2.10 22.23
CA VAL A 205 -24.39 -0.65 22.07
C VAL A 205 -24.77 -0.25 20.65
N MET A 206 -24.46 -1.08 19.65
CA MET A 206 -24.81 -0.85 18.26
C MET A 206 -24.83 -2.18 17.50
N GLU A 207 -25.67 -2.29 16.49
CA GLU A 207 -25.73 -3.42 15.56
C GLU A 207 -26.08 -2.89 14.18
N LEU A 208 -25.30 -3.28 13.17
CA LEU A 208 -25.60 -2.93 11.79
C LEU A 208 -26.57 -3.95 11.19
N PRO A 209 -27.46 -3.52 10.28
CA PRO A 209 -28.32 -4.43 9.54
C PRO A 209 -27.49 -5.54 8.86
N PRO A 210 -27.96 -6.80 8.88
CA PRO A 210 -27.30 -7.88 8.15
C PRO A 210 -27.18 -7.56 6.65
N GLN A 211 -26.03 -7.90 6.07
CA GLN A 211 -25.74 -7.70 4.66
C GLN A 211 -25.21 -9.00 4.06
N VAL A 212 -25.57 -9.29 2.81
CA VAL A 212 -25.08 -10.48 2.09
C VAL A 212 -23.87 -10.08 1.26
N PHE A 213 -22.81 -10.87 1.36
CA PHE A 213 -21.59 -10.73 0.57
C PHE A 213 -21.31 -12.04 -0.15
N GLU A 214 -20.78 -11.94 -1.37
CA GLU A 214 -20.26 -13.09 -2.12
C GLU A 214 -18.92 -13.55 -1.52
N ALA A 215 -18.43 -14.72 -1.96
CA ALA A 215 -17.09 -15.18 -1.60
C ALA A 215 -16.03 -14.26 -2.23
N GLY A 216 -14.98 -13.92 -1.47
CA GLY A 216 -13.91 -13.06 -1.96
C GLY A 216 -13.11 -12.37 -0.85
N VAL A 217 -12.15 -11.56 -1.27
CA VAL A 217 -11.23 -10.81 -0.40
C VAL A 217 -11.54 -9.31 -0.41
N ASN A 218 -11.13 -8.62 0.66
CA ASN A 218 -11.20 -7.16 0.83
C ASN A 218 -12.62 -6.57 0.94
N HIS A 219 -13.58 -7.33 1.47
CA HIS A 219 -14.88 -6.74 1.81
C HIS A 219 -14.72 -5.70 2.91
N THR A 220 -15.53 -4.64 2.84
CA THR A 220 -15.45 -3.52 3.78
C THR A 220 -16.85 -3.14 4.26
N ILE A 221 -16.98 -2.97 5.58
CA ILE A 221 -18.16 -2.36 6.21
C ILE A 221 -17.75 -1.04 6.84
N GLU A 222 -18.46 0.04 6.50
CA GLU A 222 -18.30 1.33 7.16
C GLU A 222 -19.08 1.34 8.48
N LEU A 223 -18.43 1.82 9.54
CA LEU A 223 -19.03 1.99 10.85
C LEU A 223 -18.95 3.46 11.26
N ASN A 224 -20.11 4.09 11.46
CA ASN A 224 -20.21 5.45 11.99
C ASN A 224 -20.72 5.39 13.44
N ALA A 225 -19.86 5.76 14.39
CA ALA A 225 -20.13 5.72 15.82
C ALA A 225 -20.48 7.09 16.41
N VAL A 226 -21.07 8.00 15.63
CA VAL A 226 -21.40 9.37 16.08
C VAL A 226 -22.27 9.40 17.34
N GLN A 227 -23.05 8.36 17.62
CA GLN A 227 -23.90 8.28 18.83
C GLN A 227 -23.21 7.64 20.05
N LEU A 228 -22.00 7.08 19.91
CA LEU A 228 -21.26 6.44 21.01
C LEU A 228 -20.30 7.42 21.70
N ALA A 229 -20.02 7.23 23.00
CA ALA A 229 -19.03 8.04 23.71
C ALA A 229 -17.59 7.62 23.37
N SER A 230 -16.60 8.50 23.57
CA SER A 230 -15.19 8.11 23.46
C SER A 230 -14.86 6.94 24.40
N GLY A 231 -14.09 5.97 23.94
CA GLY A 231 -13.76 4.78 24.71
C GLY A 231 -13.40 3.57 23.86
N THR A 232 -13.15 2.45 24.53
CA THR A 232 -12.84 1.16 23.90
C THR A 232 -14.11 0.32 23.75
N TYR A 233 -14.25 -0.31 22.59
CA TYR A 233 -15.38 -1.16 22.23
C TYR A 233 -14.87 -2.48 21.65
N LEU A 234 -15.70 -3.52 21.82
CA LEU A 234 -15.55 -4.80 21.14
C LEU A 234 -16.52 -4.83 19.97
N TYR A 235 -16.06 -5.20 18.79
CA TYR A 235 -16.95 -5.55 17.69
C TYR A 235 -16.83 -7.03 17.36
N ARG A 236 -17.97 -7.64 17.04
CA ARG A 236 -18.10 -9.03 16.67
C ARG A 236 -18.71 -9.10 15.29
N MET A 237 -18.00 -9.78 14.39
CA MET A 237 -18.50 -10.10 13.07
C MET A 237 -18.90 -11.56 13.03
N VAL A 238 -20.13 -11.82 12.56
CA VAL A 238 -20.65 -13.15 12.32
C VAL A 238 -21.00 -13.27 10.85
N ALA A 239 -20.38 -14.20 10.13
CA ALA A 239 -20.72 -14.52 8.76
C ALA A 239 -21.38 -15.90 8.72
N THR A 240 -22.59 -15.99 8.19
CA THR A 240 -23.34 -17.25 8.08
C THR A 240 -23.48 -17.61 6.61
N GLY A 241 -22.67 -18.58 6.17
CA GLY A 241 -22.73 -19.14 4.82
C GLY A 241 -23.69 -20.32 4.73
N SER A 242 -23.66 -21.02 3.59
CA SER A 242 -24.48 -22.20 3.36
C SER A 242 -24.04 -23.39 4.22
N GLU A 243 -22.74 -23.57 4.41
CA GLU A 243 -22.21 -24.73 5.12
C GLU A 243 -21.60 -24.37 6.48
N ARG A 244 -21.03 -23.17 6.61
CA ARG A 244 -20.27 -22.78 7.80
C ARG A 244 -20.76 -21.47 8.39
N ARG A 245 -20.57 -21.35 9.71
CA ARG A 245 -20.79 -20.11 10.45
C ARG A 245 -19.47 -19.65 11.06
N TYR A 246 -19.02 -18.49 10.63
CA TYR A 246 -17.80 -17.86 11.07
C TYR A 246 -18.08 -16.79 12.12
N LYS A 247 -17.16 -16.66 13.08
CA LYS A 247 -17.25 -15.65 14.14
C LYS A 247 -15.85 -15.17 14.49
N LYS A 248 -15.61 -13.86 14.35
CA LYS A 248 -14.40 -13.19 14.84
C LYS A 248 -14.78 -11.96 15.66
N THR A 249 -13.87 -11.50 16.49
CA THR A 249 -14.06 -10.34 17.36
C THR A 249 -12.80 -9.51 17.33
N GLY A 250 -12.95 -8.19 17.31
CA GLY A 250 -11.85 -7.23 17.38
C GLY A 250 -12.14 -6.13 18.41
N LEU A 251 -11.09 -5.39 18.74
CA LEU A 251 -11.13 -4.23 19.62
C LEU A 251 -11.00 -2.97 18.77
N MET A 252 -11.75 -1.93 19.14
CA MET A 252 -11.66 -0.62 18.49
C MET A 252 -11.75 0.51 19.51
N THR A 253 -11.06 1.61 19.24
CA THR A 253 -11.00 2.77 20.13
C THR A 253 -11.55 4.01 19.44
N LEU A 254 -12.62 4.58 19.99
CA LEU A 254 -13.23 5.83 19.53
C LEU A 254 -12.66 7.00 20.33
N MET A 255 -12.15 8.02 19.66
CA MET A 255 -11.62 9.25 20.27
C MET A 255 -12.27 10.47 19.63
N LYS A 256 -13.34 10.98 20.24
CA LYS A 256 -13.97 12.25 19.88
C LYS A 256 -13.28 13.45 20.47
#